data_AF-A0A969HP55-F1
#
_entry.id   AF-A0A969HP55-F1
#
_cell.length_a   1.000
_cell.length_b   1.000
_cell.length_c   1.000
_cell.angle_alpha   90.00
_cell.angle_beta   90.00
_cell.angle_gamma   90.00
#
_symmetry.space_group_name_H-M   'P 1'
#
loop_
_entity.id
_entity.type
_entity.pdbx_description
1 polymer ?
#
loop_
_entity_poly.entity_id
_entity_poly.type
_entity_poly.pdbx_seq_one_letter_code
_entity_poly.pdbx_strand_id
1 'polypeptide(L)'
;MKTIIALVIISIGINFNIMIAEAQAQIAPIAQKIPKELSIHGQVRNDDYYWLNDRENPGVIAYLEAENAYQEAIMKPTEDLQKKLFEEIKGRIKADDVSVPYSYRGFSYYQRYEAGKEYPIYCRQTQARSEAGIVETGPEMVMLNVNQMAEGYEYYAPQPCRNQR
;
A
#
# COMPACT_ATOMS: atom_id res chain seq x y z
N MET A 1 4.53 55.33 8.21
CA MET A 1 5.58 54.92 7.26
C MET A 1 6.43 53.74 7.74
N LYS A 2 6.99 53.76 8.97
CA LYS A 2 7.80 52.65 9.50
C LYS A 2 7.08 51.29 9.58
N THR A 3 5.78 51.27 9.87
CA THR A 3 4.96 50.04 9.96
C THR A 3 4.62 49.41 8.61
N ILE A 4 4.43 50.22 7.56
CA ILE A 4 4.12 49.72 6.21
C ILE A 4 5.37 49.09 5.57
N ILE A 5 6.55 49.68 5.78
CA ILE A 5 7.83 49.15 5.29
C ILE A 5 8.14 47.80 5.94
N ALA A 6 7.86 47.62 7.24
CA ALA A 6 8.06 46.35 7.94
C ALA A 6 7.18 45.22 7.40
N LEU A 7 5.90 45.48 7.09
CA LEU A 7 4.99 44.47 6.52
C LEU A 7 5.37 44.04 5.11
N VAL A 8 5.91 44.95 4.29
CA VAL A 8 6.40 44.64 2.94
C VAL A 8 7.70 43.82 2.99
N ILE A 9 8.60 44.10 3.94
CA ILE A 9 9.82 43.29 4.13
C ILE A 9 9.48 41.88 4.63
N ILE A 10 8.50 41.74 5.53
CA ILE A 10 8.03 40.45 6.04
C ILE A 10 7.38 39.64 4.91
N SER A 11 6.52 40.23 4.09
CA SER A 11 5.90 39.52 2.97
C SER A 11 6.89 39.13 1.87
N ILE A 12 7.90 39.96 1.59
CA ILE A 12 8.99 39.60 0.67
C ILE A 12 9.85 38.46 1.24
N GLY A 13 10.18 38.49 2.54
CA GLY A 13 10.93 37.43 3.20
C GLY A 13 10.19 36.09 3.23
N ILE A 14 8.86 36.11 3.42
CA ILE A 14 8.02 34.91 3.35
C ILE A 14 8.00 34.35 1.92
N ASN A 15 7.77 35.20 0.92
CA ASN A 15 7.77 34.76 -0.49
C ASN A 15 9.15 34.24 -0.95
N PHE A 16 10.25 34.81 -0.44
CA PHE A 16 11.61 34.36 -0.76
C PHE A 16 11.93 32.99 -0.14
N ASN A 17 11.50 32.74 1.10
CA ASN A 17 11.64 31.42 1.74
C ASN A 17 10.80 30.33 1.06
N ILE A 18 9.59 30.67 0.59
CA ILE A 18 8.74 29.73 -0.17
C ILE A 18 9.43 29.31 -1.47
N MET A 19 10.01 30.26 -2.21
CA MET A 19 10.75 29.98 -3.45
C MET A 19 11.98 29.07 -3.23
N ILE A 20 12.71 29.25 -2.12
CA ILE A 20 13.86 28.39 -1.77
C ILE A 20 13.40 26.97 -1.43
N ALA A 21 12.29 26.81 -0.70
CA ALA A 21 11.75 25.51 -0.34
C ALA A 21 11.27 24.72 -1.58
N GLU A 22 10.61 25.40 -2.52
CA GLU A 22 10.20 24.79 -3.80
C GLU A 22 11.41 24.38 -4.66
N ALA A 23 12.49 25.18 -4.66
CA ALA A 23 13.72 24.86 -5.39
C ALA A 23 14.48 23.67 -4.77
N GLN A 24 14.44 23.52 -3.44
CA GLN A 24 15.08 22.40 -2.74
C GLN A 24 14.41 21.05 -3.07
N ALA A 25 13.09 21.04 -3.27
CA ALA A 25 12.32 19.85 -3.63
C ALA A 25 12.57 19.36 -5.08
N GLN A 26 13.30 20.15 -5.89
CA GLN A 26 13.66 19.79 -7.26
C GLN A 26 15.01 19.06 -7.37
N ILE A 27 15.79 19.02 -6.29
CA ILE A 27 17.10 18.36 -6.25
C ILE A 27 16.93 17.01 -5.54
N ALA A 28 17.30 15.92 -6.21
CA ALA A 28 17.23 14.59 -5.63
C ALA A 28 18.11 14.51 -4.37
N PRO A 29 17.59 13.97 -3.24
CA PRO A 29 18.39 13.78 -2.04
C PRO A 29 19.52 12.77 -2.32
N ILE A 30 20.69 13.03 -1.76
CA ILE A 30 21.88 12.19 -1.96
C ILE A 30 22.11 11.39 -0.68
N ALA A 31 22.04 10.07 -0.79
CA ALA A 31 22.34 9.18 0.32
C ALA A 31 23.80 9.34 0.78
N GLN A 32 24.00 9.38 2.09
CA GLN A 32 25.33 9.39 2.68
C GLN A 32 26.02 8.05 2.43
N LYS A 33 27.31 8.09 2.09
CA LYS A 33 28.15 6.91 1.94
C LYS A 33 28.86 6.60 3.25
N ILE A 34 28.47 5.53 3.90
CA ILE A 34 29.03 5.03 5.15
C ILE A 34 29.52 3.60 4.89
N PRO A 35 30.83 3.40 4.62
CA PRO A 35 31.38 2.09 4.31
C PRO A 35 31.06 1.04 5.37
N LYS A 36 30.39 -0.05 4.96
CA LYS A 36 30.18 -1.24 5.78
C LYS A 36 30.76 -2.45 5.10
N GLU A 37 31.75 -3.06 5.73
CA GLU A 37 32.28 -4.33 5.28
C GLU A 37 31.32 -5.48 5.59
N LEU A 38 31.03 -6.29 4.59
CA LEU A 38 30.23 -7.50 4.66
C LEU A 38 31.08 -8.68 4.19
N SER A 39 31.28 -9.67 5.07
CA SER A 39 32.03 -10.89 4.76
C SER A 39 31.11 -12.09 4.79
N ILE A 40 30.98 -12.79 3.65
CA ILE A 40 30.20 -14.02 3.51
C ILE A 40 30.99 -15.00 2.62
N HIS A 41 31.07 -16.27 3.03
CA HIS A 41 31.78 -17.33 2.30
C HIS A 41 33.23 -16.99 1.89
N GLY A 42 33.95 -16.27 2.76
CA GLY A 42 35.34 -15.86 2.50
C GLY A 42 35.49 -14.75 1.46
N GLN A 43 34.38 -14.16 0.97
CA GLN A 43 34.38 -12.99 0.11
C GLN A 43 34.01 -11.75 0.93
N VAL A 44 34.79 -10.68 0.74
CA VAL A 44 34.59 -9.40 1.40
C VAL A 44 34.08 -8.39 0.36
N ARG A 45 32.97 -7.73 0.68
CA ARG A 45 32.43 -6.60 -0.10
C ARG A 45 32.19 -5.41 0.82
N ASN A 46 32.39 -4.21 0.29
CA ASN A 46 32.01 -2.98 0.98
C ASN A 46 30.66 -2.50 0.45
N ASP A 47 29.72 -2.21 1.35
CA ASP A 47 28.42 -1.64 1.05
C ASP A 47 28.30 -0.28 1.76
N ASP A 48 28.42 0.80 0.99
CA ASP A 48 28.38 2.17 1.51
C ASP A 48 26.99 2.59 2.00
N TYR A 49 25.94 1.81 1.71
CA TYR A 49 24.54 2.17 2.00
C TYR A 49 23.85 1.17 2.93
N TYR A 50 24.61 0.26 3.54
CA TYR A 50 24.06 -0.74 4.46
C TYR A 50 23.26 -0.13 5.62
N TRP A 51 23.60 1.11 6.02
CA TRP A 51 22.89 1.85 7.07
C TRP A 51 21.40 2.10 6.76
N LEU A 52 20.99 2.12 5.48
CA LEU A 52 19.58 2.25 5.06
C LEU A 52 18.72 1.03 5.44
N ASN A 53 19.34 -0.10 5.81
CA ASN A 53 18.63 -1.29 6.27
C ASN A 53 18.05 -1.13 7.69
N ASP A 54 18.53 -0.15 8.47
CA ASP A 54 18.09 0.08 9.85
C ASP A 54 16.82 0.93 9.89
N ARG A 55 15.67 0.26 10.01
CA ARG A 55 14.33 0.88 9.89
C ARG A 55 14.00 1.86 11.00
N GLU A 56 14.61 1.72 12.18
CA GLU A 56 14.35 2.58 13.34
C GLU A 56 15.32 3.76 13.42
N ASN A 57 16.32 3.80 12.53
CA ASN A 57 17.34 4.84 12.53
C ASN A 57 16.74 6.18 12.06
N PRO A 58 16.84 7.25 12.87
CA PRO A 58 16.28 8.56 12.51
C PRO A 58 16.92 9.15 11.26
N GLY A 59 18.17 8.83 10.95
CA GLY A 59 18.82 9.23 9.70
C GLY A 59 18.22 8.56 8.47
N VAL A 60 17.75 7.32 8.60
CA VAL A 60 17.06 6.60 7.51
C VAL A 60 15.68 7.19 7.28
N ILE A 61 14.92 7.42 8.36
CA ILE A 61 13.60 8.05 8.29
C ILE A 61 13.70 9.43 7.63
N ALA A 62 14.63 10.28 8.07
CA ALA A 62 14.84 11.61 7.49
C ALA A 62 15.22 11.54 6.00
N TYR A 63 16.00 10.55 5.57
CA TYR A 63 16.32 10.34 4.16
C TYR A 63 15.08 9.91 3.35
N LEU A 64 14.26 9.01 3.89
CA LEU A 64 13.01 8.58 3.24
C LEU A 64 11.99 9.71 3.13
N GLU A 65 11.88 10.57 4.14
CA GLU A 65 11.03 11.77 4.08
C GLU A 65 11.50 12.74 2.99
N ALA A 66 12.82 12.94 2.85
CA ALA A 66 13.38 13.75 1.78
C ALA A 66 13.12 13.16 0.38
N GLU A 67 13.22 11.83 0.23
CA GLU A 67 12.87 11.13 -1.02
C GLU A 67 11.39 11.26 -1.35
N ASN A 68 10.49 11.12 -0.35
CA ASN A 68 9.06 11.30 -0.55
C ASN A 68 8.72 12.73 -1.00
N ALA A 69 9.35 13.74 -0.38
CA ALA A 69 9.14 15.14 -0.75
C ALA A 69 9.64 15.43 -2.18
N TYR A 70 10.79 14.89 -2.57
CA TYR A 70 11.30 14.99 -3.94
C TYR A 70 10.36 14.29 -4.94
N GLN A 71 9.89 13.08 -4.60
CA GLN A 71 8.94 12.34 -5.42
C GLN A 71 7.64 13.13 -5.63
N GLU A 72 7.09 13.73 -4.57
CA GLU A 72 5.87 14.53 -4.65
C GLU A 72 6.07 15.72 -5.59
N ALA A 73 7.17 16.46 -5.42
CA ALA A 73 7.47 17.63 -6.25
C ALA A 73 7.65 17.29 -7.74
N ILE A 74 8.36 16.21 -8.07
CA ILE A 74 8.58 15.77 -9.45
C ILE A 74 7.30 15.18 -10.06
N MET A 75 6.48 14.48 -9.28
CA MET A 75 5.25 13.85 -9.77
C MET A 75 4.06 14.82 -9.84
N LYS A 76 4.13 15.98 -9.18
CA LYS A 76 3.07 16.99 -9.14
C LYS A 76 2.42 17.31 -10.50
N PRO A 77 3.16 17.49 -11.62
CA PRO A 77 2.55 17.76 -12.93
C PRO A 77 1.70 16.61 -13.49
N THR A 78 1.83 15.41 -12.93
CA THR A 78 1.15 14.20 -13.40
C THR A 78 -0.06 13.81 -12.54
N GLU A 79 -0.38 14.55 -11.48
CA GLU A 79 -1.49 14.23 -10.56
C GLU A 79 -2.84 14.05 -11.28
N ASP A 80 -3.16 14.90 -12.25
CA ASP A 80 -4.38 14.78 -13.04
C ASP A 80 -4.44 13.49 -13.85
N LEU A 81 -3.29 13.08 -14.41
CA LEU A 81 -3.18 11.83 -15.15
C LEU A 81 -3.30 10.63 -14.20
N GLN A 82 -2.64 10.67 -13.05
CA GLN A 82 -2.72 9.63 -12.02
C GLN A 82 -4.17 9.44 -11.56
N LYS A 83 -4.88 10.54 -11.29
CA LYS A 83 -6.30 10.51 -10.90
C LYS A 83 -7.18 9.91 -11.99
N LYS A 84 -6.96 10.30 -13.25
CA LYS A 84 -7.69 9.74 -14.39
C LYS A 84 -7.47 8.23 -14.51
N LEU A 85 -6.21 7.79 -14.42
CA LEU A 85 -5.86 6.37 -14.49
C LEU A 85 -6.43 5.59 -13.31
N PHE A 86 -6.43 6.17 -12.11
CA PHE A 86 -7.04 5.57 -10.92
C PHE A 86 -8.53 5.31 -11.12
N GLU A 87 -9.30 6.30 -11.57
CA GLU A 87 -10.73 6.13 -11.83
C GLU A 87 -11.01 5.15 -12.97
N GLU A 88 -10.15 5.13 -14.00
CA GLU A 88 -10.26 4.17 -15.10
C GLU A 88 -10.02 2.72 -14.63
N ILE A 89 -8.96 2.49 -13.86
CA ILE A 89 -8.63 1.17 -13.30
C ILE A 89 -9.74 0.73 -12.35
N LYS A 90 -10.17 1.60 -11.44
CA LYS A 90 -11.27 1.34 -10.50
C LYS A 90 -12.57 1.03 -11.23
N GLY A 91 -12.90 1.77 -12.28
CA GLY A 91 -14.11 1.54 -13.08
C GLY A 91 -14.10 0.23 -13.87
N ARG A 92 -12.93 -0.36 -14.12
CA ARG A 92 -12.78 -1.68 -14.77
C ARG A 92 -12.87 -2.85 -13.78
N ILE A 93 -12.76 -2.58 -12.48
CA ILE A 93 -12.83 -3.60 -11.42
C ILE A 93 -14.27 -3.69 -10.93
N LYS A 94 -14.84 -4.90 -10.90
CA LYS A 94 -16.14 -5.14 -10.27
C LYS A 94 -15.97 -5.05 -8.76
N ALA A 95 -16.71 -4.16 -8.12
CA ALA A 95 -16.64 -3.94 -6.67
C ALA A 95 -17.22 -5.14 -5.89
N ASP A 96 -18.24 -5.78 -6.46
CA ASP A 96 -18.78 -7.06 -6.05
C ASP A 96 -18.26 -8.14 -7.01
N ASP A 97 -17.47 -9.07 -6.48
CA ASP A 97 -16.95 -10.19 -7.24
C ASP A 97 -17.12 -11.48 -6.45
N VAL A 98 -17.34 -12.57 -7.16
CA VAL A 98 -17.49 -13.90 -6.58
C VAL A 98 -16.59 -14.85 -7.35
N SER A 99 -15.70 -15.53 -6.64
CA SER A 99 -14.82 -16.51 -7.25
C SER A 99 -15.61 -17.67 -7.85
N VAL A 100 -15.06 -18.31 -8.88
CA VAL A 100 -15.59 -19.57 -9.39
C VAL A 100 -15.65 -20.61 -8.25
N PRO A 101 -16.83 -21.16 -7.92
CA PRO A 101 -16.97 -22.08 -6.81
C PRO A 101 -16.29 -23.42 -7.10
N TYR A 102 -15.62 -23.98 -6.10
CA TYR A 102 -15.06 -25.33 -6.18
C TYR A 102 -15.72 -26.27 -5.18
N SER A 103 -15.89 -27.52 -5.59
CA SER A 103 -16.60 -28.53 -4.80
C SER A 103 -15.62 -29.40 -4.03
N TYR A 104 -15.79 -29.53 -2.73
CA TYR A 104 -14.95 -30.35 -1.87
C TYR A 104 -15.76 -30.93 -0.69
N ARG A 105 -15.71 -32.27 -0.54
CA ARG A 105 -16.35 -33.01 0.58
C ARG A 105 -17.81 -32.63 0.86
N GLY A 106 -18.64 -32.50 -0.19
CA GLY A 106 -20.07 -32.18 -0.05
C GLY A 106 -20.37 -30.70 0.20
N PHE A 107 -19.37 -29.82 0.00
CA PHE A 107 -19.54 -28.37 0.07
C PHE A 107 -19.02 -27.70 -1.19
N SER A 108 -19.70 -26.63 -1.60
CA SER A 108 -19.20 -25.65 -2.56
C SER A 108 -18.52 -24.51 -1.81
N TYR A 109 -17.26 -24.23 -2.11
CA TYR A 109 -16.49 -23.15 -1.51
C TYR A 109 -16.28 -22.04 -2.52
N TYR A 110 -16.43 -20.80 -2.05
CA TYR A 110 -16.15 -19.60 -2.83
C TYR A 110 -15.78 -18.47 -1.89
N GLN A 111 -15.14 -17.45 -2.45
CA GLN A 111 -14.95 -16.16 -1.78
C GLN A 111 -15.72 -15.10 -2.54
N ARG A 112 -16.21 -14.12 -1.80
CA ARG A 112 -16.88 -12.94 -2.38
C ARG A 112 -16.32 -11.66 -1.81
N TYR A 113 -16.31 -10.62 -2.64
CA TYR A 113 -16.03 -9.25 -2.27
C TYR A 113 -17.34 -8.48 -2.22
N GLU A 114 -17.45 -7.58 -1.25
CA GLU A 114 -18.58 -6.65 -1.14
C GLU A 114 -18.13 -5.27 -1.58
N ALA A 115 -19.03 -4.51 -2.20
CA ALA A 115 -18.71 -3.16 -2.63
C ALA A 115 -18.25 -2.28 -1.45
N GLY A 116 -17.09 -1.64 -1.60
CA GLY A 116 -16.49 -0.80 -0.56
C GLY A 116 -15.79 -1.57 0.56
N LYS A 117 -15.65 -2.90 0.43
CA LYS A 117 -14.83 -3.73 1.32
C LYS A 117 -13.53 -4.11 0.63
N GLU A 118 -12.43 -4.08 1.37
CA GLU A 118 -11.09 -4.31 0.84
C GLU A 118 -10.70 -5.80 0.87
N TYR A 119 -11.36 -6.58 1.73
CA TYR A 119 -10.99 -7.97 1.97
C TYR A 119 -12.08 -8.97 1.57
N PRO A 120 -11.71 -10.23 1.25
CA PRO A 120 -12.66 -11.26 0.87
C PRO A 120 -13.45 -11.79 2.08
N ILE A 121 -14.65 -12.28 1.79
CA ILE A 121 -15.45 -13.10 2.70
C ILE A 121 -15.44 -14.53 2.17
N TYR A 122 -14.87 -15.44 2.94
CA TYR A 122 -14.84 -16.86 2.61
C TYR A 122 -16.14 -17.52 3.03
N CYS A 123 -16.79 -18.16 2.07
CA CYS A 123 -18.11 -18.74 2.21
C CYS A 123 -18.12 -20.20 1.74
N ARG A 124 -19.07 -20.97 2.26
CA ARG A 124 -19.40 -22.30 1.74
C ARG A 124 -20.89 -22.54 1.70
N GLN A 125 -21.32 -23.43 0.84
CA GLN A 125 -22.70 -23.94 0.75
C GLN A 125 -22.66 -25.46 0.78
N THR A 126 -23.65 -26.10 1.40
CA THR A 126 -23.82 -27.57 1.26
C THR A 126 -24.18 -27.90 -0.17
N GLN A 127 -23.65 -29.00 -0.70
CA GLN A 127 -24.04 -29.57 -1.98
C GLN A 127 -24.69 -30.93 -1.76
N ALA A 128 -25.94 -31.05 -2.18
CA ALA A 128 -26.64 -32.32 -2.28
C ALA A 128 -26.82 -32.68 -3.76
N ARG A 129 -26.77 -33.96 -4.09
CA ARG A 129 -27.09 -34.43 -5.43
C ARG A 129 -28.43 -35.15 -5.40
N SER A 130 -29.39 -34.68 -6.18
CA SER A 130 -30.66 -35.38 -6.32
C SER A 130 -30.48 -36.67 -7.13
N GLU A 131 -31.45 -37.59 -7.03
CA GLU A 131 -31.47 -38.83 -7.81
C GLU A 131 -31.43 -38.58 -9.33
N ALA A 132 -31.95 -37.43 -9.78
CA ALA A 132 -31.89 -36.96 -11.17
C ALA A 132 -30.52 -36.37 -11.57
N GLY A 133 -29.52 -36.39 -10.67
CA GLY A 133 -28.16 -35.92 -10.93
C GLY A 133 -27.97 -34.40 -10.83
N ILE A 134 -28.99 -33.65 -10.42
CA ILE A 134 -28.96 -32.19 -10.23
C ILE A 134 -28.23 -31.89 -8.93
N VAL A 135 -27.32 -30.91 -8.95
CA VAL A 135 -26.63 -30.42 -7.75
C VAL A 135 -27.47 -29.30 -7.15
N GLU A 136 -27.98 -29.53 -5.94
CA GLU A 136 -28.69 -28.52 -5.15
C GLU A 136 -27.74 -27.91 -4.14
N THR A 137 -27.73 -26.58 -4.05
CA THR A 137 -26.97 -25.83 -3.06
C THR A 137 -27.87 -25.36 -1.92
N GLY A 138 -27.40 -25.56 -0.69
CA GLY A 138 -28.06 -25.04 0.51
C GLY A 138 -27.74 -23.56 0.76
N PRO A 139 -28.19 -23.00 1.90
CA PRO A 139 -27.90 -21.61 2.26
C PRO A 139 -26.40 -21.34 2.43
N GLU A 140 -25.98 -20.10 2.16
CA GLU A 140 -24.61 -19.63 2.39
C GLU A 140 -24.24 -19.71 3.88
N MET A 141 -23.05 -20.23 4.15
CA MET A 141 -22.40 -20.19 5.46
C MET A 141 -21.09 -19.41 5.34
N VAL A 142 -21.00 -18.28 6.04
CA VAL A 142 -19.76 -17.51 6.15
C VAL A 142 -18.79 -18.25 7.06
N MET A 143 -17.61 -18.57 6.55
CA MET A 143 -16.54 -19.20 7.31
C MET A 143 -15.59 -18.18 7.92
N LEU A 144 -15.23 -17.17 7.14
CA LEU A 144 -14.25 -16.17 7.55
C LEU A 144 -14.58 -14.84 6.90
N ASN A 145 -14.86 -13.83 7.72
CA ASN A 145 -15.03 -12.45 7.27
C ASN A 145 -13.76 -11.67 7.59
N VAL A 146 -12.89 -11.52 6.59
CA VAL A 146 -11.59 -10.87 6.79
C VAL A 146 -11.75 -9.38 7.08
N ASN A 147 -12.81 -8.72 6.57
CA ASN A 147 -13.07 -7.31 6.86
C ASN A 147 -13.31 -7.08 8.35
N GLN A 148 -14.09 -7.94 9.00
CA GLN A 148 -14.33 -7.85 10.45
C GLN A 148 -13.05 -8.11 11.27
N MET A 149 -12.20 -9.02 10.79
CA MET A 149 -10.94 -9.33 11.48
C MET A 149 -9.89 -8.23 11.32
N ALA A 150 -9.96 -7.48 10.21
CA ALA A 150 -9.07 -6.37 9.93
C ALA A 150 -9.44 -5.08 10.68
N GLU A 151 -10.61 -5.03 11.34
CA GLU A 151 -11.03 -3.86 12.10
C GLU A 151 -10.02 -3.52 13.21
N GLY A 152 -9.55 -2.28 13.22
CA GLY A 152 -8.57 -1.78 14.19
C GLY A 152 -7.09 -2.02 13.82
N TYR A 153 -6.80 -2.62 12.66
CA TYR A 153 -5.44 -2.80 12.16
C TYR A 153 -5.16 -1.88 10.95
N GLU A 154 -3.97 -1.27 10.91
CA GLU A 154 -3.52 -0.49 9.74
C GLU A 154 -3.23 -1.38 8.52
N TYR A 155 -2.86 -2.64 8.77
CA TYR A 155 -2.62 -3.66 7.76
C TYR A 155 -3.06 -5.02 8.29
N TYR A 156 -3.86 -5.73 7.50
CA TYR A 156 -4.30 -7.09 7.81
C TYR A 156 -3.98 -8.05 6.65
N ALA A 157 -3.39 -9.20 6.99
CA ALA A 157 -3.09 -10.26 6.03
C ALA A 157 -3.52 -11.61 6.63
N PRO A 158 -4.62 -12.21 6.13
CA PRO A 158 -5.01 -13.54 6.57
C PRO A 158 -3.95 -14.54 6.12
N GLN A 159 -3.30 -15.24 7.05
CA GLN A 159 -2.33 -16.27 6.67
C GLN A 159 -3.05 -17.48 6.08
N PRO A 160 -2.59 -18.01 4.94
CA PRO A 160 -3.04 -19.31 4.49
C PRO A 160 -2.70 -20.33 5.58
N CYS A 161 -3.60 -21.27 5.84
CA CYS A 161 -3.26 -22.43 6.67
C CYS A 161 -2.03 -23.10 6.04
N ARG A 162 -0.83 -22.89 6.61
CA ARG A 162 0.35 -23.67 6.26
C ARG A 162 -0.02 -25.10 6.57
N ASN A 163 -0.18 -25.88 5.51
CA ASN A 163 -0.38 -27.31 5.60
C ASN A 163 0.90 -27.85 6.25
N GLN A 164 0.90 -27.97 7.57
CA GLN A 164 1.91 -28.71 8.32
C GLN A 164 1.70 -30.17 7.92
N ARG A 165 2.33 -30.56 6.82
CA ARG A 165 2.62 -31.96 6.56
C ARG A 165 3.91 -32.33 7.26
#